data_AF-N1PRR4-F1
#
_entry.id   AF-N1PRR4-F1
#
_cell.length_a   1.000
_cell.length_b   1.000
_cell.length_c   1.000
_cell.angle_alpha   90.00
_cell.angle_beta   90.00
_cell.angle_gamma   90.00
#
_symmetry.space_group_name_H-M   'P 1'
#
loop_
_entity.id
_entity.type
_entity.pdbx_description
1 polymer ?
#
loop_
_entity_poly.entity_id
_entity_poly.type
_entity_poly.pdbx_seq_one_letter_code
_entity_poly.pdbx_strand_id
1 'polypeptide(L)'
;MAAPIVVTPSAGSVEPKSSHVLDPTIQPFLHANFDPAAYLNNTLPGLSISSTSSRAGRNVSLPDLSLQLQALLSQLNAHTSRLSSTLTQLTDEIIRSGSRLAYEVEVLKGETLGLTDTFNNGLNKEISLLAPGESMVKQPNAAAQSKNCMEALKVNGTDGDDERSQPAEPDFLQRLRTLTTVRERLDTVIKTFGSAMQWPLAPSELSIASSFISVSAPEGTDDSRSREEKGKQHVEKLRNEVNELVSSGAEGLRTANERVEELRLLAEVWKGTAEEKARFKLVDALQKAIDDKQKTVAKTTAEGNRKPGVSPARGYDHRYGDTDTTQVTGEIGSGYGFLQNLRNLKNELYLD
;
A
#
# COMPACT_ATOMS: atom_id res chain seq x y z
N MET A 1 29.40 8.58 38.98
CA MET A 1 28.08 7.96 38.77
C MET A 1 27.08 9.07 38.52
N ALA A 2 26.82 9.38 37.25
CA ALA A 2 25.87 10.42 36.86
C ALA A 2 24.51 9.77 36.59
N ALA A 3 23.46 10.29 37.20
CA ALA A 3 22.09 9.82 37.03
C ALA A 3 21.57 10.09 35.61
N PRO A 4 20.80 9.19 35.00
CA PRO A 4 20.19 9.44 33.71
C PRO A 4 19.05 10.46 33.85
N ILE A 5 19.15 11.54 33.09
CA ILE A 5 18.09 12.52 32.88
C ILE A 5 16.97 11.81 32.12
N VAL A 6 15.86 11.55 32.81
CA VAL A 6 14.61 11.14 32.18
C VAL A 6 14.10 12.34 31.38
N VAL A 7 14.33 12.31 30.07
CA VAL A 7 13.72 13.22 29.12
C VAL A 7 12.23 12.90 29.10
N THR A 8 11.43 13.70 29.80
CA THR A 8 9.98 13.74 29.59
C THR A 8 9.73 14.28 28.18
N PRO A 9 9.12 13.52 27.25
CA PRO A 9 8.73 14.07 25.97
C PRO A 9 7.62 15.12 26.19
N SER A 10 7.86 16.31 25.64
CA SER A 10 6.96 17.46 25.58
C SER A 10 5.50 17.04 25.38
N ALA A 11 4.62 17.51 26.27
CA ALA A 11 3.17 17.46 26.09
C ALA A 11 2.80 18.18 24.78
N GLY A 12 2.56 17.42 23.72
CA GLY A 12 1.98 17.94 22.49
C GLY A 12 0.54 18.34 22.77
N SER A 13 0.28 19.63 22.94
CA SER A 13 -1.08 20.17 23.05
C SER A 13 -1.86 19.79 21.80
N VAL A 14 -2.78 18.83 21.91
CA VAL A 14 -3.67 18.46 20.81
C VAL A 14 -4.72 19.56 20.71
N GLU A 15 -4.71 20.28 19.60
CA GLU A 15 -5.71 21.31 19.34
C GLU A 15 -7.11 20.65 19.25
N PRO A 16 -8.09 21.15 20.02
CA PRO A 16 -9.43 20.56 20.06
C PRO A 16 -10.12 20.73 18.69
N LYS A 17 -10.38 19.61 18.02
CA LYS A 17 -10.98 19.56 16.67
C LYS A 17 -12.46 19.97 16.62
N SER A 18 -13.13 20.01 17.76
CA SER A 18 -14.54 20.40 17.87
C SER A 18 -14.85 21.01 19.23
N SER A 19 -15.90 21.83 19.27
CA SER A 19 -16.36 22.54 20.48
C SER A 19 -16.69 21.60 21.63
N HIS A 20 -17.10 20.36 21.33
CA HIS A 20 -17.46 19.33 22.29
C HIS A 20 -16.27 18.71 23.03
N VAL A 21 -15.04 18.97 22.57
CA VAL A 21 -13.80 18.40 23.12
C VAL A 21 -12.87 19.49 23.67
N LEU A 22 -13.40 20.71 23.86
CA LEU A 22 -12.65 21.83 24.45
C LEU A 22 -12.42 21.67 25.95
N ASP A 23 -13.08 20.71 26.60
CA ASP A 23 -12.98 20.53 28.05
C ASP A 23 -11.55 20.15 28.46
N PRO A 24 -10.89 20.93 29.34
CA PRO A 24 -9.55 20.64 29.83
C PRO A 24 -9.40 19.25 30.47
N THR A 25 -10.50 18.70 30.98
CA THR A 25 -10.52 17.36 31.60
C THR A 25 -10.46 16.24 30.56
N ILE A 26 -10.85 16.52 29.31
CA ILE A 26 -10.92 15.56 28.21
C ILE A 26 -9.64 15.60 27.36
N GLN A 27 -8.90 16.72 27.38
CA GLN A 27 -7.64 16.88 26.63
C GLN A 27 -6.62 15.74 26.80
N PRO A 28 -6.38 15.19 28.01
CA PRO A 28 -5.45 14.08 28.19
C PRO A 28 -5.82 12.83 27.39
N PHE A 29 -7.11 12.60 27.16
CA PHE A 29 -7.63 11.43 26.46
C PHE A 29 -7.54 11.56 24.93
N LEU A 30 -7.18 12.73 24.40
CA LEU A 30 -7.05 12.97 22.96
C LEU A 30 -5.67 12.61 22.40
N HIS A 31 -4.71 12.34 23.27
CA HIS A 31 -3.37 11.95 22.86
C HIS A 31 -3.36 10.50 22.34
N ALA A 32 -2.76 10.28 21.17
CA ALA A 32 -2.64 8.94 20.57
C ALA A 32 -1.86 7.94 21.44
N ASN A 33 -0.99 8.44 22.33
CA ASN A 33 -0.19 7.65 23.27
C ASN A 33 -0.75 7.70 24.71
N PHE A 34 -2.05 7.88 24.88
CA PHE A 34 -2.67 7.94 26.20
C PHE A 34 -2.49 6.60 26.95
N ASP A 35 -1.90 6.66 28.14
CA ASP A 35 -1.83 5.53 29.07
C ASP A 35 -2.78 5.77 30.26
N PRO A 36 -3.84 4.94 30.41
CA PRO A 36 -4.77 5.02 31.53
C PRO A 36 -4.08 4.88 32.90
N ALA A 37 -3.06 4.02 32.99
CA ALA A 37 -2.36 3.77 34.26
C ALA A 37 -1.52 4.97 34.68
N ALA A 38 -0.74 5.54 33.76
CA ALA A 38 -0.01 6.78 34.01
C ALA A 38 -0.95 7.96 34.34
N TYR A 39 -2.11 8.06 33.69
CA TYR A 39 -3.10 9.09 33.99
C TYR A 39 -3.62 9.01 35.43
N LEU A 40 -4.01 7.81 35.90
CA LEU A 40 -4.47 7.62 37.28
C LEU A 40 -3.34 7.87 38.30
N ASN A 41 -2.12 7.43 38.00
CA ASN A 41 -0.96 7.64 38.87
C ASN A 41 -0.57 9.13 38.98
N ASN A 42 -0.79 9.93 37.94
CA ASN A 42 -0.51 11.37 37.94
C ASN A 42 -1.66 12.20 38.55
N THR A 43 -2.89 11.71 38.48
CA THR A 43 -4.08 12.43 39.00
C THR A 43 -4.32 12.14 40.48
N LEU A 44 -4.06 10.92 40.94
CA LEU A 44 -4.27 10.51 42.32
C LEU A 44 -3.08 10.91 43.22
N PRO A 45 -3.33 11.44 44.43
CA PRO A 45 -2.30 11.65 45.44
C PRO A 45 -1.67 10.33 45.92
N GLY A 46 -0.43 10.38 46.41
CA GLY A 46 0.24 9.22 47.01
C GLY A 46 -0.42 8.81 48.33
N LEU A 47 -0.41 7.51 48.64
CA LEU A 47 -0.95 6.99 49.90
C LEU A 47 0.02 7.25 51.06
N SER A 48 -0.47 7.87 52.14
CA SER A 48 0.30 8.03 53.38
C SER A 48 0.32 6.73 54.19
N ILE A 49 1.21 5.80 53.84
CA ILE A 49 1.32 4.48 54.51
C ILE A 49 2.23 4.54 55.76
N SER A 50 2.99 5.61 55.95
CA SER A 50 3.92 5.75 57.08
C SER A 50 3.93 7.17 57.67
N SER A 51 3.84 7.24 58.99
CA SER A 51 3.89 8.46 59.82
C SER A 51 5.21 9.23 59.74
N THR A 52 6.21 8.74 59.00
CA THR A 52 7.57 9.30 58.92
C THR A 52 7.88 10.02 57.60
N SER A 53 6.99 9.99 56.61
CA SER A 53 7.25 10.55 55.27
C SER A 53 6.35 11.74 54.96
N SER A 54 6.55 12.84 55.70
CA SER A 54 5.85 14.12 55.52
C SER A 54 6.65 15.15 54.70
N ARG A 55 7.74 14.74 54.03
CA ARG A 55 8.67 15.68 53.36
C ARG A 55 8.48 15.82 51.84
N ALA A 56 7.57 15.09 51.22
CA ALA A 56 7.23 15.28 49.80
C ALA A 56 5.70 15.34 49.66
N GLY A 57 5.19 16.49 49.23
CA GLY A 57 3.76 16.83 49.26
C GLY A 57 2.86 15.92 48.42
N ARG A 58 1.57 15.87 48.82
CA ARG A 58 0.45 15.04 48.30
C ARG A 58 0.32 13.62 48.85
N ASN A 59 0.69 13.39 50.11
CA ASN A 59 0.33 12.13 50.79
C ASN A 59 -1.03 12.26 51.47
N VAL A 60 -2.01 11.45 51.08
CA VAL A 60 -3.42 11.51 51.52
C VAL A 60 -3.81 10.21 52.23
N SER A 61 -4.79 10.28 53.14
CA SER A 61 -5.31 9.12 53.85
C SER A 61 -6.15 8.22 52.93
N LEU A 62 -6.22 6.91 53.21
CA LEU A 62 -7.02 5.96 52.42
C LEU A 62 -8.49 6.38 52.23
N PRO A 63 -9.24 6.85 53.25
CA PRO A 63 -10.63 7.26 53.07
C PRO A 63 -10.78 8.53 52.22
N ASP A 64 -9.81 9.46 52.28
CA ASP A 64 -9.84 10.66 51.45
C ASP A 64 -9.55 10.32 49.97
N LEU A 65 -8.63 9.37 49.73
CA LEU A 65 -8.36 8.88 48.37
C LEU A 65 -9.59 8.18 47.78
N SER A 66 -10.28 7.33 48.55
CA SER A 66 -11.47 6.63 48.04
C SER A 66 -12.58 7.61 47.64
N LEU A 67 -12.80 8.66 48.43
CA LEU A 67 -13.73 9.73 48.10
C LEU A 67 -13.31 10.47 46.81
N GLN A 68 -12.03 10.80 46.67
CA GLN A 68 -11.52 11.48 45.47
C GLN A 68 -11.62 10.60 44.22
N LEU A 69 -11.32 9.31 44.33
CA LEU A 69 -11.48 8.35 43.25
C LEU A 69 -12.95 8.21 42.85
N GLN A 70 -13.87 8.12 43.81
CA GLN A 70 -15.29 8.01 43.54
C GLN A 70 -15.84 9.26 42.85
N ALA A 71 -15.39 10.45 43.25
CA ALA A 71 -15.73 11.71 42.60
C ALA A 71 -15.20 11.76 41.15
N LEU A 72 -13.94 11.38 40.94
CA LEU A 72 -13.33 11.33 39.61
C LEU A 72 -14.05 10.32 38.70
N LEU A 73 -14.40 9.15 39.23
CA LEU A 73 -15.09 8.12 38.46
C LEU A 73 -16.54 8.52 38.12
N SER A 74 -17.24 9.20 39.04
CA SER A 74 -18.53 9.82 38.75
C SER A 74 -18.44 10.88 37.66
N GLN A 75 -17.40 11.73 37.71
CA GLN A 75 -17.12 12.73 36.70
C GLN A 75 -16.86 12.08 35.33
N LEU A 76 -15.96 11.10 35.24
CA LEU A 76 -15.67 10.39 34.00
C LEU A 76 -16.89 9.68 33.42
N ASN A 77 -17.74 9.09 34.26
CA ASN A 77 -18.98 8.45 33.82
C ASN A 77 -19.98 9.48 33.24
N ALA A 78 -20.08 10.66 33.85
CA ALA A 78 -20.90 11.75 33.33
C ALA A 78 -20.37 12.26 31.97
N HIS A 79 -19.05 12.45 31.83
CA HIS A 79 -18.43 12.83 30.55
C HIS A 79 -18.64 11.75 29.47
N THR A 80 -18.48 10.48 29.82
CA THR A 80 -18.70 9.34 28.90
C THR A 80 -20.14 9.33 28.39
N SER A 81 -21.10 9.47 29.30
CA SER A 81 -22.53 9.52 28.95
C SER A 81 -22.85 10.72 28.05
N ARG A 82 -22.30 11.90 28.36
CA ARG A 82 -22.47 13.11 27.55
C ARG A 82 -21.86 12.95 26.16
N LEU A 83 -20.62 12.47 26.06
CA LEU A 83 -19.93 12.25 24.79
C LEU A 83 -20.64 11.21 23.92
N SER A 84 -21.13 10.13 24.53
CA SER A 84 -21.96 9.14 23.84
C SER A 84 -23.24 9.77 23.28
N SER A 85 -23.95 10.58 24.07
CA SER A 85 -25.16 11.27 23.60
C SER A 85 -24.85 12.24 22.45
N THR A 86 -23.73 12.98 22.53
CA THR A 86 -23.34 13.89 21.44
C THR A 86 -22.93 13.13 20.18
N LEU A 87 -22.28 11.97 20.31
CA LEU A 87 -21.92 11.12 19.17
C LEU A 87 -23.18 10.61 18.47
N THR A 88 -24.17 10.15 19.22
CA THR A 88 -25.46 9.74 18.67
C THR A 88 -26.14 10.90 17.93
N GLN A 89 -26.21 12.09 18.56
CA GLN A 89 -26.78 13.28 17.91
C GLN A 89 -26.07 13.64 16.61
N LEU A 90 -24.72 13.70 16.61
CA LEU A 90 -23.94 14.01 15.41
C LEU A 90 -24.12 12.96 14.33
N THR A 91 -24.25 11.69 14.70
CA THR A 91 -24.51 10.60 13.75
C THR A 91 -25.89 10.77 13.09
N ASP A 92 -26.92 11.08 13.87
CA ASP A 92 -28.26 11.34 13.35
C ASP A 92 -28.30 12.59 12.46
N GLU A 93 -27.58 13.65 12.84
CA GLU A 93 -27.43 14.86 12.03
C GLU A 93 -26.70 14.59 10.72
N ILE A 94 -25.67 13.73 10.71
CA ILE A 94 -24.98 13.32 9.48
C ILE A 94 -25.92 12.53 8.56
N ILE A 95 -26.65 11.55 9.10
CA ILE A 95 -27.59 10.75 8.30
C ILE A 95 -28.69 11.64 7.72
N ARG A 96 -29.23 12.55 8.53
CA ARG A 96 -30.29 13.48 8.10
C ARG A 96 -29.78 14.50 7.08
N SER A 97 -28.64 15.14 7.34
CA SER A 97 -28.05 16.11 6.43
C SER A 97 -27.59 15.48 5.11
N GLY A 98 -27.15 14.21 5.12
CA GLY A 98 -26.80 13.48 3.90
C GLY A 98 -27.97 13.37 2.92
N SER A 99 -29.17 13.03 3.40
CA SER A 99 -30.37 12.96 2.55
C SER A 99 -30.79 14.34 1.99
N ARG A 100 -30.69 15.40 2.80
CA ARG A 100 -30.99 16.77 2.37
C ARG A 100 -29.98 17.26 1.32
N LEU A 101 -28.69 17.02 1.54
CA LEU A 101 -27.63 17.40 0.62
C LEU A 101 -27.82 16.67 -0.73
N ALA A 102 -28.20 15.39 -0.72
CA ALA A 102 -28.50 14.67 -1.95
C ALA A 102 -29.61 15.32 -2.77
N TYR A 103 -30.68 15.81 -2.12
CA TYR A 103 -31.73 16.56 -2.80
C TYR A 103 -31.22 17.89 -3.36
N GLU A 104 -30.48 18.67 -2.56
CA GLU A 104 -29.91 19.95 -3.00
C GLU A 104 -28.95 19.77 -4.19
N VAL A 105 -28.17 18.68 -4.22
CA VAL A 105 -27.29 18.34 -5.35
C VAL A 105 -28.09 17.95 -6.60
N GLU A 106 -29.16 17.16 -6.49
CA GLU A 106 -30.00 16.83 -7.65
C GLU A 106 -30.76 18.05 -8.18
N VAL A 107 -31.21 18.95 -7.31
CA VAL A 107 -31.80 20.24 -7.71
C VAL A 107 -30.77 21.08 -8.46
N LEU A 108 -29.57 21.28 -7.90
CA LEU A 108 -28.51 22.07 -8.53
C LEU A 108 -28.08 21.47 -9.86
N LYS A 109 -28.03 20.15 -9.97
CA LYS A 109 -27.76 19.44 -11.23
C LYS A 109 -28.87 19.68 -12.24
N GLY A 110 -30.13 19.65 -11.83
CA GLY A 110 -31.27 20.01 -12.68
C GLY A 110 -31.18 21.45 -13.19
N GLU A 111 -30.87 22.41 -12.32
CA GLU A 111 -30.67 23.82 -12.69
C GLU A 111 -29.48 24.01 -13.62
N THR A 112 -28.36 23.33 -13.35
CA THR A 112 -27.16 23.38 -14.21
C THR A 112 -27.43 22.79 -15.59
N LEU A 113 -28.19 21.68 -15.67
CA LEU A 113 -28.62 21.10 -16.93
C LEU A 113 -29.58 22.03 -17.67
N GLY A 114 -30.52 22.68 -16.96
CA GLY A 114 -31.41 23.69 -17.53
C GLY A 114 -30.64 24.91 -18.06
N LEU A 115 -29.63 25.39 -17.32
CA LEU A 115 -28.76 26.47 -17.78
C LEU A 115 -27.94 26.04 -19.01
N THR A 116 -27.45 24.80 -19.02
CA THR A 116 -26.71 24.24 -20.17
C THR A 116 -27.61 24.11 -21.39
N ASP A 117 -28.88 23.73 -21.22
CA ASP A 117 -29.86 23.65 -22.29
C ASP A 117 -30.23 25.04 -22.85
N THR A 118 -30.52 26.00 -21.97
CA THR A 118 -30.79 27.39 -22.40
C THR A 118 -29.59 28.01 -23.11
N PHE A 119 -28.37 27.73 -22.65
CA PHE A 119 -27.15 28.18 -23.33
C PHE A 119 -27.00 27.52 -24.71
N ASN A 120 -27.04 26.18 -24.81
CA ASN A 120 -26.78 25.46 -26.05
C ASN A 120 -27.90 25.57 -27.09
N ASN A 121 -29.16 25.54 -26.67
CA ASN A 121 -30.31 25.47 -27.56
C ASN A 121 -30.99 26.83 -27.77
N GLY A 122 -31.02 27.69 -26.76
CA GLY A 122 -31.60 29.03 -26.83
C GLY A 122 -30.58 30.08 -27.29
N LEU A 123 -29.59 30.34 -26.45
CA LEU A 123 -28.67 31.47 -26.58
C LEU A 123 -27.52 31.23 -27.56
N ASN A 124 -27.12 29.98 -27.83
CA ASN A 124 -25.98 29.67 -28.69
C ASN A 124 -26.11 30.26 -30.11
N LYS A 125 -27.33 30.29 -30.65
CA LYS A 125 -27.61 30.89 -31.96
C LYS A 125 -27.40 32.40 -31.96
N GLU A 126 -27.80 33.07 -30.88
CA GLU A 126 -27.64 34.51 -30.69
C GLU A 126 -26.17 34.86 -30.39
N ILE A 127 -25.50 34.05 -29.59
CA ILE A 127 -24.06 34.16 -29.31
C ILE A 127 -23.24 33.94 -30.57
N SER A 128 -23.62 32.99 -31.44
CA SER A 128 -22.97 32.78 -32.74
C SER A 128 -23.16 33.97 -33.71
N LEU A 129 -24.21 34.76 -33.51
CA LEU A 129 -24.51 35.98 -34.27
C LEU A 129 -23.71 37.19 -33.73
N LEU A 130 -23.43 37.19 -32.44
CA LEU A 130 -22.62 38.20 -31.73
C LEU A 130 -21.12 37.89 -31.80
N ALA A 131 -20.74 36.63 -32.02
CA ALA A 131 -19.38 36.23 -32.35
C ALA A 131 -19.06 36.75 -33.76
N PRO A 132 -18.06 37.65 -33.92
CA PRO A 132 -17.62 38.07 -35.24
C PRO A 132 -17.21 36.83 -36.03
N GLY A 133 -17.95 36.52 -37.10
CA GLY A 133 -17.77 35.28 -37.85
C GLY A 133 -16.32 35.08 -38.28
N GLU A 134 -15.85 33.84 -38.22
CA GLU A 134 -14.68 33.32 -38.93
C GLU A 134 -14.89 33.35 -40.47
N SER A 135 -15.39 34.48 -40.99
CA SER A 135 -15.68 34.71 -42.40
C SER A 135 -15.08 36.03 -42.84
N MET A 136 -13.76 36.17 -42.65
CA MET A 136 -12.94 37.10 -43.41
C MET A 136 -11.56 36.51 -43.74
N VAL A 137 -11.50 35.27 -44.27
CA VAL A 137 -10.37 34.87 -45.13
C VAL A 137 -10.88 33.96 -46.25
N LYS A 138 -11.51 34.55 -47.25
CA LYS A 138 -11.49 33.96 -48.59
C LYS A 138 -11.52 35.06 -49.64
N GLN A 139 -10.35 35.39 -50.17
CA GLN A 139 -10.26 35.96 -51.50
C GLN A 139 -9.24 35.15 -52.32
N PRO A 140 -9.53 34.86 -53.61
CA PRO A 140 -8.85 33.83 -54.39
C PRO A 140 -7.78 34.42 -55.30
N ASN A 141 -6.66 33.71 -55.50
CA ASN A 141 -6.18 33.21 -56.80
C ASN A 141 -4.69 32.84 -56.79
N ALA A 142 -4.40 31.86 -57.65
CA ALA A 142 -3.13 31.59 -58.32
C ALA A 142 -1.98 30.96 -57.50
N ALA A 143 -2.00 29.62 -57.53
CA ALA A 143 -0.93 28.76 -58.02
C ALA A 143 0.56 29.06 -57.71
N ALA A 144 1.22 27.96 -57.32
CA ALA A 144 2.60 27.58 -57.59
C ALA A 144 3.62 27.73 -56.43
N GLN A 145 3.88 26.56 -55.83
CA GLN A 145 5.20 25.97 -55.66
C GLN A 145 6.25 26.64 -54.74
N SER A 146 6.75 25.78 -53.84
CA SER A 146 8.17 25.46 -53.71
C SER A 146 9.00 26.20 -52.64
N LYS A 147 9.38 25.39 -51.64
CA LYS A 147 10.70 25.26 -50.99
C LYS A 147 11.13 26.32 -49.97
N ASN A 148 11.42 25.79 -48.78
CA ASN A 148 12.59 26.06 -47.93
C ASN A 148 13.46 27.27 -48.32
N CYS A 149 13.71 28.16 -47.37
CA CYS A 149 15.08 28.34 -46.91
C CYS A 149 15.12 28.88 -45.48
N MET A 150 15.75 28.08 -44.64
CA MET A 150 16.37 28.45 -43.39
C MET A 150 17.61 29.27 -43.75
N GLU A 151 17.80 30.47 -43.21
CA GLU A 151 19.15 31.03 -43.13
C GLU A 151 19.30 31.88 -41.88
N ALA A 152 20.38 31.58 -41.18
CA ALA A 152 20.71 32.03 -39.86
C ALA A 152 21.75 33.17 -39.90
N LEU A 153 21.99 33.71 -38.70
CA LEU A 153 23.22 34.36 -38.21
C LEU A 153 23.37 35.86 -38.43
N LYS A 154 23.36 36.61 -37.31
CA LYS A 154 24.56 37.07 -36.54
C LYS A 154 24.11 38.17 -35.55
N VAL A 155 24.68 38.43 -34.36
CA VAL A 155 25.75 37.87 -33.52
C VAL A 155 25.66 38.60 -32.15
N ASN A 156 26.04 37.90 -31.07
CA ASN A 156 26.50 38.26 -29.69
C ASN A 156 26.69 39.74 -29.31
N GLY A 157 26.63 40.21 -28.06
CA GLY A 157 26.68 39.71 -26.66
C GLY A 157 26.68 40.98 -25.77
N THR A 158 26.43 41.06 -24.46
CA THR A 158 26.93 40.33 -23.27
C THR A 158 26.25 40.92 -22.01
N ASP A 159 26.05 40.06 -21.00
CA ASP A 159 25.93 40.28 -19.54
C ASP A 159 24.86 41.18 -18.88
N GLY A 160 24.22 40.59 -17.85
CA GLY A 160 23.93 41.25 -16.57
C GLY A 160 22.47 41.59 -16.23
N ASP A 161 21.88 40.74 -15.39
CA ASP A 161 20.79 40.95 -14.42
C ASP A 161 19.44 41.64 -14.77
N ASP A 162 18.44 41.06 -14.11
CA ASP A 162 17.16 41.61 -13.64
C ASP A 162 15.88 41.55 -14.49
N GLU A 163 14.89 40.90 -13.86
CA GLU A 163 13.45 41.19 -13.89
C GLU A 163 12.75 41.12 -15.27
N ARG A 164 12.50 39.89 -15.74
CA ARG A 164 11.44 39.68 -16.75
C ARG A 164 10.09 39.60 -16.05
N SER A 165 9.47 40.77 -15.90
CA SER A 165 8.07 40.95 -15.55
C SER A 165 7.18 39.97 -16.34
N GLN A 166 6.64 38.97 -15.65
CA GLN A 166 5.44 38.30 -16.14
C GLN A 166 4.27 39.25 -15.89
N PRO A 167 3.37 39.48 -16.87
CA PRO A 167 2.16 40.24 -16.60
C PRO A 167 1.39 39.51 -15.50
N ALA A 168 1.04 40.23 -14.44
CA ALA A 168 0.37 39.71 -13.25
C ALA A 168 -0.84 38.88 -13.66
N GLU A 169 -0.64 37.57 -13.68
CA GLU A 169 -1.67 36.63 -14.03
C GLU A 169 -2.69 36.62 -12.89
N PRO A 170 -4.00 36.77 -13.18
CA PRO A 170 -5.00 36.87 -12.12
C PRO A 170 -4.95 35.67 -11.17
N ASP A 171 -5.06 35.93 -9.86
CA ASP A 171 -5.03 34.90 -8.80
C ASP A 171 -5.94 33.70 -9.07
N PHE A 172 -7.07 33.91 -9.75
CA PHE A 172 -8.00 32.83 -10.10
C PHE A 172 -7.45 31.88 -11.17
N LEU A 173 -6.64 32.35 -12.12
CA LEU A 173 -5.96 31.48 -13.10
C LEU A 173 -4.82 30.70 -12.45
N GLN A 174 -4.09 31.32 -11.52
CA GLN A 174 -3.10 30.60 -10.71
C GLN A 174 -3.77 29.50 -9.87
N ARG A 175 -4.86 29.84 -9.17
CA ARG A 175 -5.67 28.87 -8.41
C ARG A 175 -6.21 27.76 -9.32
N LEU A 176 -6.74 28.08 -10.49
CA LEU A 176 -7.23 27.10 -11.44
C LEU A 176 -6.12 26.15 -11.91
N ARG A 177 -4.93 26.66 -12.25
CA ARG A 177 -3.78 25.81 -12.61
C ARG A 177 -3.35 24.92 -11.45
N THR A 178 -3.28 25.47 -10.24
CA THR A 178 -2.96 24.66 -9.06
C THR A 178 -4.00 23.56 -8.84
N LEU A 179 -5.29 23.84 -9.04
CA LEU A 179 -6.36 22.84 -8.94
C LEU A 179 -6.27 21.79 -10.04
N THR A 180 -5.93 22.17 -11.28
CA THR A 180 -5.70 21.20 -12.37
C THR A 180 -4.51 20.30 -12.07
N THR A 181 -3.38 20.86 -11.63
CA THR A 181 -2.21 20.06 -11.23
C THR A 181 -2.53 19.16 -10.03
N VAL A 182 -3.29 19.64 -9.05
CA VAL A 182 -3.74 18.83 -7.91
C VAL A 182 -4.66 17.71 -8.38
N ARG A 183 -5.59 17.99 -9.30
CA ARG A 183 -6.47 16.97 -9.89
C ARG A 183 -5.68 15.89 -10.61
N GLU A 184 -4.75 16.25 -11.49
CA GLU A 184 -3.89 15.29 -12.20
C GLU A 184 -3.05 14.44 -11.22
N ARG A 185 -2.55 15.07 -10.15
CA ARG A 185 -1.84 14.37 -9.08
C ARG A 185 -2.75 13.41 -8.29
N LEU A 186 -3.98 13.83 -7.98
CA LEU A 186 -4.95 12.96 -7.32
C LEU A 186 -5.37 11.81 -8.22
N ASP A 187 -5.60 12.04 -9.51
CA ASP A 187 -5.95 11.00 -10.48
C ASP A 187 -4.82 9.96 -10.59
N THR A 188 -3.55 10.39 -10.57
CA THR A 188 -2.40 9.47 -10.55
C THR A 188 -2.28 8.71 -9.23
N VAL A 189 -2.54 9.34 -8.08
CA VAL A 189 -2.58 8.66 -6.78
C VAL A 189 -3.73 7.64 -6.72
N ILE A 190 -4.94 8.01 -7.18
CA ILE A 190 -6.10 7.12 -7.22
C ILE A 190 -5.80 5.92 -8.13
N LYS A 191 -5.19 6.15 -9.29
CA LYS A 191 -4.81 5.06 -10.20
C LYS A 191 -3.76 4.13 -9.57
N THR A 192 -2.68 4.67 -9.00
CA THR A 192 -1.62 3.86 -8.39
C THR A 192 -2.11 3.11 -7.16
N PHE A 193 -2.85 3.77 -6.26
CA PHE A 193 -3.40 3.12 -5.07
C PHE A 193 -4.51 2.12 -5.43
N GLY A 194 -5.36 2.44 -6.42
CA GLY A 194 -6.36 1.52 -6.94
C GLY A 194 -5.73 0.25 -7.52
N SER A 195 -4.68 0.38 -8.33
CA SER A 195 -3.90 -0.76 -8.83
C SER A 195 -3.22 -1.54 -7.70
N ALA A 196 -2.68 -0.86 -6.69
CA ALA A 196 -2.07 -1.50 -5.53
C ALA A 196 -3.08 -2.24 -4.63
N MET A 197 -4.32 -1.74 -4.55
CA MET A 197 -5.42 -2.33 -3.79
C MET A 197 -6.09 -3.50 -4.53
N GLN A 198 -6.02 -3.51 -5.87
CA GLN A 198 -6.41 -4.65 -6.71
C GLN A 198 -5.49 -5.86 -6.53
N TRP A 199 -4.34 -5.72 -5.84
CA TRP A 199 -3.45 -6.81 -5.47
C TRP A 199 -3.77 -7.29 -4.04
N PRO A 200 -4.74 -8.22 -3.85
CA PRO A 200 -5.04 -8.78 -2.54
C PRO A 200 -3.92 -9.71 -2.11
N LEU A 201 -3.50 -9.58 -0.84
CA LEU A 201 -2.61 -10.54 -0.21
C LEU A 201 -3.43 -11.54 0.62
N ALA A 202 -3.06 -12.81 0.51
CA ALA A 202 -3.61 -13.86 1.36
C ALA A 202 -3.10 -13.66 2.80
N PRO A 203 -3.96 -13.64 3.83
CA PRO A 203 -3.50 -13.53 5.23
C PRO A 203 -2.50 -14.63 5.63
N SER A 204 -2.50 -15.78 4.95
CA SER A 204 -1.45 -16.81 5.11
C SER A 204 -0.05 -16.33 4.71
N GLU A 205 0.08 -15.45 3.72
CA GLU A 205 1.37 -14.88 3.29
C GLU A 205 1.89 -13.80 4.24
N LEU A 206 0.98 -13.11 4.94
CA LEU A 206 1.32 -12.22 6.06
C LEU A 206 1.82 -13.01 7.28
N SER A 207 1.24 -14.20 7.49
CA SER A 207 1.51 -15.05 8.66
C SER A 207 2.90 -15.72 8.64
N ILE A 208 3.59 -15.75 7.49
CA ILE A 208 4.96 -16.29 7.38
C ILE A 208 5.99 -15.37 8.07
N ALA A 209 5.65 -14.11 8.36
CA ALA A 209 6.49 -13.23 9.18
C ALA A 209 6.25 -13.39 10.70
N SER A 210 5.19 -14.08 11.12
CA SER A 210 4.79 -14.23 12.53
C SER A 210 4.49 -15.68 12.90
N SER A 211 5.45 -16.58 12.69
CA SER A 211 5.32 -18.01 12.98
C SER A 211 5.41 -18.38 14.47
N PHE A 212 4.84 -17.62 15.42
CA PHE A 212 4.91 -17.98 16.85
C PHE A 212 3.72 -17.62 17.76
N ILE A 213 2.49 -17.41 17.24
CA ILE A 213 1.30 -17.39 18.12
C ILE A 213 0.13 -18.09 17.42
N SER A 214 0.09 -19.42 17.52
CA SER A 214 -1.16 -20.18 17.38
C SER A 214 -1.97 -20.02 18.67
N VAL A 215 -2.77 -18.96 18.74
CA VAL A 215 -3.86 -18.85 19.71
C VAL A 215 -5.15 -18.96 18.92
N SER A 216 -5.95 -19.97 19.26
CA SER A 216 -7.23 -20.30 18.65
C SER A 216 -8.10 -19.07 18.44
N ALA A 217 -8.10 -18.54 17.21
CA ALA A 217 -9.06 -17.53 16.78
C ALA A 217 -10.36 -18.26 16.38
N PRO A 218 -11.54 -17.73 16.76
CA PRO A 218 -12.84 -18.35 16.49
C PRO A 218 -13.06 -18.51 14.98
N GLU A 219 -13.90 -19.49 14.60
CA GLU A 219 -14.22 -19.82 13.20
C GLU A 219 -14.32 -18.58 12.32
N GLY A 220 -13.42 -18.51 11.33
CA GLY A 220 -13.37 -17.41 10.38
C GLY A 220 -14.70 -17.26 9.66
N THR A 221 -15.27 -16.07 9.74
CA THR A 221 -16.36 -15.61 8.88
C THR A 221 -16.03 -15.86 7.42
N ASP A 222 -17.02 -16.16 6.58
CA ASP A 222 -16.87 -16.52 5.16
C ASP A 222 -16.05 -15.49 4.34
N ASP A 223 -16.00 -14.24 4.80
CA ASP A 223 -15.18 -13.17 4.24
C ASP A 223 -13.66 -13.44 4.31
N SER A 224 -13.20 -14.10 5.37
CA SER A 224 -11.78 -14.43 5.56
C SER A 224 -11.31 -15.50 4.56
N ARG A 225 -12.13 -16.54 4.34
CA ARG A 225 -11.90 -17.58 3.32
C ARG A 225 -11.97 -17.00 1.91
N SER A 226 -12.95 -16.13 1.67
CA SER A 226 -13.10 -15.44 0.38
C SER A 226 -11.90 -14.54 0.05
N ARG A 227 -11.32 -13.85 1.04
CA ARG A 227 -10.13 -13.01 0.87
C ARG A 227 -8.86 -13.85 0.67
N GLU A 228 -8.72 -14.94 1.42
CA GLU A 228 -7.62 -15.91 1.28
C GLU A 228 -7.59 -16.52 -0.12
N GLU A 229 -8.74 -16.96 -0.62
CA GLU A 229 -8.85 -17.56 -1.95
C GLU A 229 -8.58 -16.54 -3.06
N LYS A 230 -9.13 -15.33 -2.96
CA LYS A 230 -8.86 -14.24 -3.92
C LYS A 230 -7.37 -13.86 -3.97
N GLY A 231 -6.69 -13.84 -2.82
CA GLY A 231 -5.25 -13.62 -2.74
C GLY A 231 -4.48 -14.68 -3.50
N LYS A 232 -4.71 -15.96 -3.18
CA LYS A 232 -4.04 -17.10 -3.85
C LYS A 232 -4.28 -17.13 -5.35
N GLN A 233 -5.53 -16.97 -5.77
CA GLN A 233 -5.88 -16.93 -7.19
C GLN A 233 -5.16 -15.79 -7.92
N HIS A 234 -4.98 -14.63 -7.28
CA HIS A 234 -4.26 -13.51 -7.89
C HIS A 234 -2.76 -13.82 -8.05
N VAL A 235 -2.13 -14.43 -7.04
CA VAL A 235 -0.73 -14.85 -7.12
C VAL A 235 -0.53 -15.92 -8.20
N GLU A 236 -1.44 -16.89 -8.29
CA GLU A 236 -1.41 -17.92 -9.33
C GLU A 236 -1.60 -17.32 -10.73
N LYS A 237 -2.53 -16.37 -10.90
CA LYS A 237 -2.70 -15.64 -12.15
C LYS A 237 -1.44 -14.89 -12.56
N LEU A 238 -0.79 -14.16 -11.64
CA LEU A 238 0.47 -13.46 -11.92
C LEU A 238 1.59 -14.42 -12.30
N ARG A 239 1.71 -15.56 -11.61
CA ARG A 239 2.70 -16.60 -11.95
C ARG A 239 2.45 -17.19 -13.33
N ASN A 240 1.19 -17.41 -13.69
CA ASN A 240 0.81 -17.94 -15.01
C ASN A 240 1.07 -16.92 -16.11
N GLU A 241 0.68 -15.65 -15.92
CA GLU A 241 0.95 -14.54 -16.86
C GLU A 241 2.46 -14.40 -17.10
N VAL A 242 3.27 -14.36 -16.03
CA VAL A 242 4.73 -14.27 -16.15
C VAL A 242 5.31 -15.51 -16.84
N ASN A 243 4.84 -16.72 -16.53
CA ASN A 243 5.34 -17.94 -17.17
C ASN A 243 4.93 -18.04 -18.65
N GLU A 244 3.76 -17.55 -19.02
CA GLU A 244 3.31 -17.42 -20.41
C GLU A 244 4.18 -16.42 -21.19
N LEU A 245 4.43 -15.24 -20.61
CA LEU A 245 5.33 -14.24 -21.19
C LEU A 245 6.74 -14.79 -21.36
N VAL A 246 7.28 -15.47 -20.36
CA VAL A 246 8.62 -16.09 -20.44
C VAL A 246 8.68 -17.21 -21.48
N SER A 247 7.57 -17.92 -21.71
CA SER A 247 7.48 -18.96 -22.74
C SER A 247 7.45 -18.40 -24.17
N SER A 248 7.13 -17.11 -24.34
CA SER A 248 7.16 -16.38 -25.62
C SER A 248 8.58 -16.07 -26.14
N GLY A 249 9.63 -16.46 -25.39
CA GLY A 249 11.02 -16.33 -25.82
C GLY A 249 11.68 -15.02 -25.37
N ALA A 250 12.66 -14.54 -26.15
CA ALA A 250 13.52 -13.42 -25.74
C ALA A 250 12.77 -12.08 -25.58
N GLU A 251 11.78 -11.79 -26.43
CA GLU A 251 10.94 -10.59 -26.30
C GLU A 251 10.02 -10.68 -25.09
N GLY A 252 9.43 -11.86 -24.86
CA GLY A 252 8.58 -12.13 -23.72
C GLY A 252 9.30 -12.06 -22.37
N LEU A 253 10.60 -12.37 -22.34
CA LEU A 253 11.44 -12.17 -21.16
C LEU A 253 11.59 -10.68 -20.78
N ARG A 254 11.71 -9.80 -21.78
CA ARG A 254 11.80 -8.35 -21.53
C ARG A 254 10.48 -7.82 -20.99
N THR A 255 9.36 -8.23 -21.58
CA THR A 255 8.02 -7.86 -21.13
C THR A 255 7.72 -8.40 -19.74
N ALA A 256 8.18 -9.63 -19.42
CA ALA A 256 8.04 -10.21 -18.09
C ALA A 256 8.83 -9.42 -17.03
N ASN A 257 10.07 -9.01 -17.34
CA ASN A 257 10.85 -8.14 -16.45
C ASN A 257 10.19 -6.77 -16.23
N GLU A 258 9.68 -6.14 -17.30
CA GLU A 258 8.93 -4.89 -17.20
C GLU A 258 7.71 -5.03 -16.28
N ARG A 259 6.99 -6.14 -16.40
CA ARG A 259 5.82 -6.45 -15.56
C ARG A 259 6.19 -6.65 -14.09
N VAL A 260 7.31 -7.31 -13.80
CA VAL A 260 7.80 -7.50 -12.42
C VAL A 260 8.29 -6.19 -11.82
N GLU A 261 8.92 -5.32 -12.60
CA GLU A 261 9.29 -3.97 -12.16
C GLU A 261 8.07 -3.09 -11.86
N GLU A 262 7.00 -3.16 -12.67
CA GLU A 262 5.72 -2.51 -12.35
C GLU A 262 5.16 -3.00 -11.01
N LEU A 263 5.17 -4.30 -10.76
CA LEU A 263 4.74 -4.88 -9.48
C LEU A 263 5.62 -4.43 -8.31
N ARG A 264 6.92 -4.22 -8.56
CA ARG A 264 7.87 -3.69 -7.58
C ARG A 264 7.52 -2.25 -7.18
N LEU A 265 7.18 -1.40 -8.16
CA LEU A 265 6.71 -0.02 -7.91
C LEU A 265 5.39 -0.01 -7.12
N LEU A 266 4.46 -0.91 -7.45
CA LEU A 266 3.22 -1.06 -6.70
C LEU A 266 3.44 -1.55 -5.26
N ALA A 267 4.47 -2.39 -5.02
CA ALA A 267 4.84 -2.84 -3.69
C ALA A 267 5.39 -1.70 -2.81
N GLU A 268 6.05 -0.69 -3.40
CA GLU A 268 6.57 0.47 -2.66
C GLU A 268 5.47 1.32 -2.01
N VAL A 269 4.25 1.32 -2.57
CA VAL A 269 3.07 1.99 -1.96
C VAL A 269 2.79 1.48 -0.54
N TRP A 270 3.18 0.24 -0.24
CA TRP A 270 2.95 -0.42 1.04
C TRP A 270 4.10 -0.26 2.04
N LYS A 271 5.09 0.58 1.73
CA LYS A 271 6.26 0.82 2.59
C LYS A 271 5.84 1.30 3.98
N GLY A 272 6.37 0.66 5.02
CA GLY A 272 6.02 0.91 6.42
C GLY A 272 4.76 0.17 6.91
N THR A 273 4.09 -0.61 6.06
CA THR A 273 2.97 -1.48 6.47
C THR A 273 3.44 -2.90 6.77
N ALA A 274 2.64 -3.67 7.51
CA ALA A 274 2.93 -5.09 7.77
C ALA A 274 3.00 -5.96 6.49
N GLU A 275 2.45 -5.46 5.37
CA GLU A 275 2.38 -6.19 4.11
C GLU A 275 3.61 -5.96 3.20
N GLU A 276 4.45 -4.95 3.49
CA GLU A 276 5.61 -4.58 2.68
C GLU A 276 6.51 -5.79 2.38
N LYS A 277 6.99 -6.47 3.43
CA LYS A 277 7.93 -7.59 3.29
C LYS A 277 7.35 -8.78 2.54
N ALA A 278 6.05 -9.03 2.68
CA ALA A 278 5.40 -10.16 2.01
C ALA A 278 5.23 -9.88 0.51
N ARG A 279 4.84 -8.66 0.15
CA ARG A 279 4.71 -8.21 -1.25
C ARG A 279 6.06 -8.20 -1.98
N PHE A 280 7.12 -7.68 -1.35
CA PHE A 280 8.47 -7.73 -1.94
C PHE A 280 8.98 -9.15 -2.15
N LYS A 281 8.76 -10.07 -1.20
CA LYS A 281 9.14 -11.50 -1.37
C LYS A 281 8.45 -12.16 -2.56
N LEU A 282 7.19 -11.82 -2.82
CA LEU A 282 6.46 -12.33 -3.97
C LEU A 282 7.09 -11.83 -5.29
N VAL A 283 7.40 -10.53 -5.35
CA VAL A 283 8.08 -9.92 -6.51
C VAL A 283 9.46 -10.55 -6.71
N ASP A 284 10.25 -10.74 -5.66
CA ASP A 284 11.57 -11.39 -5.73
C ASP A 284 11.45 -12.86 -6.20
N ALA A 285 10.39 -13.57 -5.79
CA ALA A 285 10.14 -14.94 -6.25
C ALA A 285 9.76 -14.99 -7.75
N LEU A 286 9.00 -14.01 -8.24
CA LEU A 286 8.70 -13.88 -9.67
C LEU A 286 9.96 -13.51 -10.47
N GLN A 287 10.77 -12.57 -9.98
CA GLN A 287 12.04 -12.21 -10.60
C GLN A 287 12.97 -13.42 -10.72
N LYS A 288 13.09 -14.21 -9.64
CA LYS A 288 13.89 -15.43 -9.65
C LYS A 288 13.39 -16.45 -10.69
N ALA A 289 12.08 -16.59 -10.86
CA ALA A 289 11.51 -17.48 -11.87
C ALA A 289 11.85 -17.02 -13.30
N ILE A 290 11.90 -15.71 -13.54
CA ILE A 290 12.34 -15.13 -14.82
C ILE A 290 13.84 -15.38 -15.02
N ASP A 291 14.68 -15.11 -14.02
CA ASP A 291 16.14 -15.29 -14.10
C ASP A 291 16.52 -16.76 -14.36
N ASP A 292 15.88 -17.71 -13.67
CA ASP A 292 16.11 -19.14 -13.86
C ASP A 292 15.76 -19.56 -15.30
N LYS A 293 14.65 -19.03 -15.85
CA LYS A 293 14.24 -19.30 -17.23
C LYS A 293 15.14 -18.62 -18.24
N GLN A 294 15.54 -17.37 -18.02
CA GLN A 294 16.53 -16.66 -18.83
C GLN A 294 17.83 -17.47 -18.93
N LYS A 295 18.28 -18.03 -17.80
CA LYS A 295 19.47 -18.89 -17.74
C LYS A 295 19.30 -20.17 -18.54
N THR A 296 18.12 -20.80 -18.49
CA THR A 296 17.82 -21.99 -19.31
C THR A 296 17.77 -21.67 -20.80
N VAL A 297 17.13 -20.56 -21.21
CA VAL A 297 17.06 -20.12 -22.61
C VAL A 297 18.45 -19.75 -23.14
N ALA A 298 19.27 -19.08 -22.33
CA ALA A 298 20.66 -18.78 -22.67
C ALA A 298 21.50 -20.07 -22.82
N LYS A 299 21.29 -21.07 -21.95
CA LYS A 299 21.98 -22.37 -22.04
C LYS A 299 21.57 -23.16 -23.27
N THR A 300 20.29 -23.26 -23.59
CA THR A 300 19.80 -23.99 -24.77
C THR A 300 20.22 -23.32 -26.07
N THR A 301 20.29 -21.99 -26.09
CA THR A 301 20.80 -21.23 -27.24
C THR A 301 22.33 -21.37 -27.39
N ALA A 302 23.07 -21.46 -26.28
CA ALA A 302 24.51 -21.75 -26.30
C ALA A 302 24.84 -23.19 -26.72
N GLU A 303 24.02 -24.17 -26.36
CA GLU A 303 24.17 -25.58 -26.77
C GLU A 303 23.73 -25.82 -28.22
N GLY A 304 22.71 -25.10 -28.71
CA GLY A 304 22.24 -25.16 -30.10
C GLY A 304 23.20 -24.58 -31.15
N ASN A 305 24.19 -23.78 -30.73
CA ASN A 305 25.19 -23.20 -31.63
C ASN A 305 26.46 -24.06 -31.77
N ARG A 306 26.51 -25.25 -31.15
CA ARG A 306 27.54 -26.25 -31.40
C ARG A 306 27.07 -27.19 -32.52
N LYS A 307 27.61 -27.01 -33.74
CA LYS A 307 27.43 -27.93 -34.88
C LYS A 307 27.60 -29.40 -34.47
N PRO A 308 26.80 -30.35 -35.00
CA PRO A 308 27.05 -31.77 -34.84
C PRO A 308 28.26 -32.15 -35.72
N GLY A 309 29.39 -32.47 -35.08
CA GLY A 309 30.63 -32.77 -35.77
C GLY A 309 31.45 -33.83 -35.06
N VAL A 310 31.25 -35.08 -35.50
CA VAL A 310 32.22 -36.18 -35.58
C VAL A 310 32.83 -36.69 -34.26
N SER A 311 32.43 -37.91 -33.91
CA SER A 311 33.08 -38.78 -32.92
C SER A 311 34.57 -39.02 -33.22
N PRO A 312 35.37 -39.42 -32.23
CA PRO A 312 36.35 -40.46 -32.46
C PRO A 312 36.11 -41.65 -31.52
N ALA A 313 35.97 -42.82 -32.15
CA ALA A 313 36.14 -44.11 -31.52
C ALA A 313 37.64 -44.41 -31.38
N ARG A 314 38.10 -44.80 -30.18
CA ARG A 314 39.06 -45.91 -29.95
C ARG A 314 39.47 -45.98 -28.48
N GLY A 315 39.47 -47.20 -27.93
CA GLY A 315 40.14 -47.48 -26.66
C GLY A 315 39.66 -48.77 -26.00
N TYR A 316 39.65 -49.88 -26.73
CA TYR A 316 39.59 -51.23 -26.14
C TYR A 316 40.97 -51.50 -25.53
N ASP A 317 41.04 -51.77 -24.22
CA ASP A 317 42.17 -52.48 -23.63
C ASP A 317 41.64 -53.55 -22.66
N HIS A 318 41.92 -54.80 -23.02
CA HIS A 318 41.71 -55.99 -22.20
C HIS A 318 43.06 -56.41 -21.67
N ARG A 319 43.32 -56.18 -20.38
CA ARG A 319 44.47 -56.81 -19.71
C ARG A 319 44.24 -56.98 -18.21
N TYR A 320 44.09 -58.26 -17.82
CA TYR A 320 44.10 -58.85 -16.47
C TYR A 320 42.91 -58.48 -15.56
N GLY A 321 42.25 -59.39 -14.84
CA GLY A 321 42.45 -60.82 -14.60
C GLY A 321 41.25 -61.34 -13.81
N ASP A 322 40.90 -62.58 -14.12
CA ASP A 322 39.85 -63.42 -13.56
C ASP A 322 40.12 -63.84 -12.10
N THR A 323 39.11 -63.81 -11.22
CA THR A 323 38.66 -64.93 -10.35
C THR A 323 37.55 -64.48 -9.38
N ASP A 324 36.35 -65.01 -9.62
CA ASP A 324 35.44 -65.71 -8.71
C ASP A 324 34.80 -65.11 -7.42
N THR A 325 33.48 -65.35 -7.38
CA THR A 325 32.51 -65.57 -6.28
C THR A 325 32.20 -64.58 -5.15
N THR A 326 30.87 -64.48 -4.94
CA THR A 326 30.07 -64.24 -3.71
C THR A 326 29.57 -62.84 -3.37
N GLN A 327 28.23 -62.79 -3.30
CA GLN A 327 27.37 -61.90 -2.52
C GLN A 327 28.02 -61.49 -1.19
N VAL A 328 27.85 -60.21 -0.81
CA VAL A 328 27.23 -59.76 0.45
C VAL A 328 27.20 -58.23 0.47
N THR A 329 26.09 -57.75 0.99
CA THR A 329 25.66 -56.39 1.37
C THR A 329 26.73 -55.46 1.95
N GLY A 330 26.58 -54.16 1.68
CA GLY A 330 27.28 -53.09 2.40
C GLY A 330 26.75 -51.70 2.02
N GLU A 331 25.69 -51.27 2.70
CA GLU A 331 25.12 -49.92 2.65
C GLU A 331 26.13 -48.84 3.04
N ILE A 332 26.02 -47.67 2.39
CA ILE A 332 26.03 -46.37 3.08
C ILE A 332 24.90 -45.53 2.48
N GLY A 333 23.86 -45.26 3.30
CA GLY A 333 23.01 -44.08 3.12
C GLY A 333 21.51 -44.29 2.89
N SER A 334 20.86 -45.32 3.44
CA SER A 334 19.40 -45.52 3.34
C SER A 334 18.68 -45.28 4.67
N GLY A 335 18.35 -44.02 4.96
CA GLY A 335 17.56 -43.62 6.13
C GLY A 335 16.04 -43.86 6.02
N TYR A 336 15.58 -44.70 5.08
CA TYR A 336 14.15 -44.86 4.76
C TYR A 336 13.57 -46.27 5.02
N GLY A 337 14.34 -47.21 5.58
CA GLY A 337 13.87 -48.58 5.81
C GLY A 337 13.07 -48.82 7.10
N PHE A 338 13.37 -48.07 8.18
CA PHE A 338 12.81 -48.34 9.51
C PHE A 338 11.32 -47.98 9.62
N LEU A 339 10.91 -46.83 9.08
CA LEU A 339 9.51 -46.39 9.10
C LEU A 339 8.62 -47.27 8.21
N GLN A 340 9.17 -47.84 7.15
CA GLN A 340 8.44 -48.76 6.27
C GLN A 340 8.19 -50.11 6.98
N ASN A 341 9.14 -50.58 7.79
CA ASN A 341 8.99 -51.81 8.55
C ASN A 341 7.96 -51.68 9.69
N LEU A 342 7.90 -50.52 10.35
CA LEU A 342 6.85 -50.20 11.33
C LEU A 342 5.45 -50.09 10.68
N ARG A 343 5.37 -49.59 9.45
CA ARG A 343 4.11 -49.50 8.71
C ARG A 343 3.59 -50.89 8.31
N ASN A 344 4.48 -51.81 7.96
CA ASN A 344 4.10 -53.19 7.68
C ASN A 344 3.64 -53.94 8.93
N LEU A 345 4.35 -53.80 10.06
CA LEU A 345 3.98 -54.47 11.32
C LEU A 345 2.63 -53.97 11.88
N LYS A 346 2.31 -52.69 11.67
CA LYS A 346 0.98 -52.13 11.98
C LYS A 346 -0.13 -52.75 11.11
N ASN A 347 0.14 -53.02 9.84
CA ASN A 347 -0.87 -53.57 8.93
C ASN A 347 -1.09 -55.07 9.16
N GLU A 348 -0.07 -55.78 9.62
CA GLU A 348 -0.14 -57.22 9.92
C GLU A 348 -0.93 -57.54 11.20
N LEU A 349 -0.95 -56.62 12.18
CA LEU A 349 -1.71 -56.78 13.42
C LEU A 349 -3.21 -56.47 13.30
N TYR A 350 -3.67 -55.97 12.15
CA TYR A 350 -5.07 -55.61 11.88
C TYR A 350 -5.79 -56.58 10.93
N LEU A 351 -5.19 -57.75 10.66
CA LEU A 351 -5.70 -58.75 9.72
C LEU A 351 -5.95 -60.15 10.33
N ASP A 352 -6.26 -60.21 11.62
CA ASP A 352 -6.96 -61.35 12.24
C ASP A 352 -8.31 -60.91 12.83
#